data_AF-A0A2I2DQK1-F1
#
_entry.id   AF-A0A2I2DQK1-F1
#
_cell.length_a   1.000
_cell.length_b   1.000
_cell.length_c   1.000
_cell.angle_alpha   90.00
_cell.angle_beta   90.00
_cell.angle_gamma   90.00
#
_symmetry.space_group_name_H-M   'P 1'
#
loop_
_entity.id
_entity.type
_entity.pdbx_description
1 polymer ?
#
loop_
_entity_poly.entity_id
_entity_poly.type
_entity_poly.pdbx_seq_one_letter_code
_entity_poly.pdbx_strand_id
1 'polypeptide(L)'
;MVRISFIILLFLSACETRQANDVENVKIAFIADVHFSDIFGTFQDNDYKGIPNPVTGEYANIRTMSSQLQSTRIFNENYFAFIATLDDISKKGIKIVALPGDFSDDGQPVHLRGLKRILNAYTEKHGMSFFVTTGNHDAVRPFSQDAGKTDFLGKGGKEQIITSSKVKLTLGEDELEPIVTSDIKNWGYKEMTQEMADFGFFPQKKYVYWETPFSNDTYEGYTFNKALKESSLDKRTYAIKNTNLFLPDVSYLVEPVKGIWLLAIDANAYVPVEKLSGNLNNPKDFSGASIGYNNVFLYKSHLVDWVKKVSAQAKEKGKLLIAFSHYPMVDFNDDASAEMESLFGVNKMQLHRVPNEDVSKTFADAGIQIHFGGHMHINDTGVRATAQGNTLFNIQTPSLAAYMPAYKILTIHSNEAVEVETVVVDSVAKFNNLFPFYEKEYTYLQNSENSTIWNKDILKSADYKDFTEWHLKELVRLRFLPKDFPVEFLGSIVKLSGKDLLLLNKNVSEIETQLLANNLTIQDFESWTGYDMIFDYYRLRSADELAVPEIGTKRLKQYQMVCDVLGKASDAKLVLWSKIFYKATKGQPSNHFKINLKTNQIERIAS
;
A
#
# COMPACT_ATOMS: atom_id res chain seq x y z
N MET A 1 0.82 -5.90 89.82
CA MET A 1 1.63 -6.27 88.64
C MET A 1 0.75 -6.15 87.42
N VAL A 2 0.91 -5.08 86.63
CA VAL A 2 0.15 -4.85 85.39
C VAL A 2 1.10 -5.09 84.23
N ARG A 3 0.83 -6.10 83.40
CA ARG A 3 1.57 -6.40 82.18
C ARG A 3 1.02 -5.51 81.06
N ILE A 4 1.86 -4.66 80.49
CA ILE A 4 1.59 -3.88 79.30
C ILE A 4 2.13 -4.68 78.10
N SER A 5 1.25 -5.11 77.21
CA SER A 5 1.61 -5.71 75.92
C SER A 5 1.66 -4.62 74.86
N PHE A 6 2.84 -4.40 74.27
CA PHE A 6 3.03 -3.55 73.10
C PHE A 6 2.62 -4.31 71.83
N ILE A 7 1.69 -3.76 71.06
CA ILE A 7 1.36 -4.20 69.71
C ILE A 7 2.20 -3.37 68.74
N ILE A 8 3.10 -4.02 68.01
CA ILE A 8 3.88 -3.42 66.92
C ILE A 8 3.06 -3.61 65.63
N LEU A 9 2.56 -2.50 65.06
CA LEU A 9 1.98 -2.46 63.73
C LEU A 9 3.12 -2.37 62.70
N LEU A 10 3.30 -3.42 61.90
CA LEU A 10 4.17 -3.42 60.71
C LEU A 10 3.40 -2.80 59.53
N PHE A 11 3.77 -1.59 59.14
CA PHE A 11 3.39 -1.00 57.86
C PHE A 11 4.17 -1.71 56.75
N LEU A 12 3.50 -2.56 55.98
CA LEU A 12 4.01 -3.07 54.71
C LEU A 12 3.84 -1.99 53.65
N SER A 13 4.91 -1.23 53.38
CA SER A 13 5.01 -0.47 52.15
C SER A 13 5.08 -1.45 50.98
N ALA A 14 3.97 -1.58 50.25
CA ALA A 14 3.94 -2.23 48.96
C ALA A 14 4.83 -1.40 48.01
N CYS A 15 6.06 -1.85 47.84
CA CYS A 15 6.95 -1.36 46.80
C CYS A 15 6.38 -1.91 45.48
N GLU A 16 5.57 -1.12 44.78
CA GLU A 16 5.29 -1.36 43.37
C GLU A 16 6.62 -1.27 42.63
N THR A 17 7.27 -2.42 42.46
CA THR A 17 8.30 -2.58 41.43
C THR A 17 7.61 -2.30 40.11
N ARG A 18 7.81 -1.09 39.55
CA ARG A 18 7.53 -0.80 38.14
C ARG A 18 8.20 -1.90 37.33
N GLN A 19 7.39 -2.81 36.78
CA GLN A 19 7.83 -3.75 35.77
C GLN A 19 8.41 -2.88 34.65
N ALA A 20 9.69 -3.04 34.33
CA ALA A 20 10.26 -2.40 33.15
C ALA A 20 9.35 -2.77 31.96
N ASN A 21 8.91 -1.78 31.20
CA ASN A 21 8.02 -2.03 30.07
C ASN A 21 8.78 -2.86 29.04
N ASP A 22 8.49 -4.16 28.96
CA ASP A 22 9.09 -5.14 28.03
C ASP A 22 8.96 -4.78 26.52
N VAL A 23 8.36 -3.62 26.19
CA VAL A 23 8.05 -3.13 24.83
C VAL A 23 8.84 -1.90 24.40
N GLU A 24 9.59 -1.27 25.31
CA GLU A 24 10.33 -0.04 25.01
C GLU A 24 11.42 -0.29 23.95
N ASN A 25 11.46 0.58 22.93
CA ASN A 25 12.37 0.54 21.77
C ASN A 25 12.15 -0.63 20.79
N VAL A 26 11.03 -1.37 20.87
CA VAL A 26 10.69 -2.32 19.81
C VAL A 26 10.38 -1.54 18.53
N LYS A 27 10.99 -1.97 17.42
CA LYS A 27 10.75 -1.42 16.09
C LYS A 27 10.06 -2.43 15.19
N ILE A 28 9.10 -1.97 14.41
CA ILE A 28 8.37 -2.77 13.42
C ILE A 28 8.48 -2.05 12.07
N ALA A 29 8.92 -2.76 11.04
CA ALA A 29 8.89 -2.25 9.68
C ALA A 29 7.59 -2.66 8.97
N PHE A 30 7.00 -1.76 8.19
CA PHE A 30 5.83 -2.02 7.35
C PHE A 30 6.22 -1.82 5.89
N ILE A 31 6.00 -2.86 5.07
CA ILE A 31 6.26 -2.85 3.63
C ILE A 31 4.96 -3.26 2.93
N ALA A 32 4.20 -2.29 2.43
CA ALA A 32 2.95 -2.57 1.72
C ALA A 32 3.17 -2.66 0.22
N ASP A 33 2.28 -3.37 -0.48
CA ASP A 33 2.21 -3.38 -1.94
C ASP A 33 3.56 -3.68 -2.59
N VAL A 34 4.24 -4.71 -2.09
CA VAL A 34 5.54 -5.14 -2.65
C VAL A 34 5.36 -5.54 -4.11
N HIS A 35 4.20 -6.13 -4.44
CA HIS A 35 3.87 -6.66 -5.76
C HIS A 35 4.95 -7.61 -6.29
N PHE A 36 5.57 -8.39 -5.41
CA PHE A 36 6.80 -9.12 -5.72
C PHE A 36 6.60 -10.01 -6.95
N SER A 37 7.42 -9.78 -7.96
CA SER A 37 7.56 -10.63 -9.14
C SER A 37 8.94 -11.28 -9.11
N ASP A 38 9.00 -12.60 -8.96
CA ASP A 38 10.23 -13.38 -9.14
C ASP A 38 10.63 -13.39 -10.63
N ILE A 39 11.28 -12.32 -11.08
CA ILE A 39 11.71 -12.15 -12.48
C ILE A 39 12.80 -13.15 -12.89
N PHE A 40 13.41 -13.87 -11.94
CA PHE A 40 14.37 -14.95 -12.20
C PHE A 40 13.78 -16.33 -11.86
N GLY A 41 12.48 -16.38 -11.57
CA GLY A 41 11.77 -17.60 -11.22
C GLY A 41 11.68 -18.56 -12.39
N THR A 42 11.77 -19.86 -12.08
CA THR A 42 11.61 -20.95 -13.05
C THR A 42 10.23 -21.58 -12.92
N PHE A 43 9.57 -21.83 -14.05
CA PHE A 43 8.34 -22.60 -14.08
C PHE A 43 8.60 -24.08 -13.77
N GLN A 44 7.68 -24.74 -13.07
CA GLN A 44 7.80 -26.14 -12.66
C GLN A 44 7.34 -27.13 -13.75
N ASP A 45 6.48 -26.68 -14.66
CA ASP A 45 5.86 -27.49 -15.71
C ASP A 45 6.19 -27.02 -17.14
N ASN A 46 7.16 -26.11 -17.27
CA ASN A 46 7.60 -25.56 -18.55
C ASN A 46 9.09 -25.15 -18.50
N ASP A 47 9.84 -25.43 -19.56
CA ASP A 47 11.29 -25.12 -19.64
C ASP A 47 11.61 -23.68 -20.11
N TYR A 48 10.59 -22.84 -20.33
CA TYR A 48 10.79 -21.45 -20.71
C TYR A 48 11.49 -20.66 -19.59
N LYS A 49 12.59 -20.00 -19.94
CA LYS A 49 13.45 -19.28 -18.99
C LYS A 49 13.25 -17.76 -19.02
N GLY A 50 12.45 -17.26 -19.95
CA GLY A 50 12.41 -15.83 -20.26
C GLY A 50 13.37 -15.46 -21.38
N ILE A 51 13.82 -14.20 -21.39
CA ILE A 51 14.74 -13.66 -22.39
C ILE A 51 16.13 -13.44 -21.78
N PRO A 52 17.22 -13.71 -22.53
CA PRO A 52 18.57 -13.50 -22.03
C PRO A 52 18.92 -12.01 -22.05
N ASN A 53 19.48 -11.54 -20.94
CA ASN A 53 20.03 -10.19 -20.84
C ASN A 53 21.11 -10.01 -21.91
N PRO A 54 21.03 -8.98 -22.77
CA PRO A 54 22.01 -8.75 -23.84
C PRO A 54 23.45 -8.57 -23.35
N VAL A 55 23.62 -8.16 -22.09
CA VAL A 55 24.91 -7.85 -21.48
C VAL A 55 25.40 -8.99 -20.59
N THR A 56 24.55 -9.51 -19.69
CA THR A 56 24.97 -10.51 -18.69
C THR A 56 24.70 -11.96 -19.11
N GLY A 57 23.81 -12.19 -20.09
CA GLY A 57 23.34 -13.52 -20.47
C GLY A 57 22.37 -14.17 -19.48
N GLU A 58 22.11 -13.54 -18.33
CA GLU A 58 21.13 -14.02 -17.34
C GLU A 58 19.72 -13.93 -17.93
N TYR A 59 18.96 -15.01 -17.79
CA TYR A 59 17.59 -15.06 -18.28
C TYR A 59 16.64 -14.42 -17.27
N ALA A 60 15.69 -13.61 -17.76
CA ALA A 60 14.68 -12.99 -16.93
C ALA A 60 13.29 -13.06 -17.58
N ASN A 61 12.27 -13.28 -16.74
CA ASN A 61 10.85 -13.23 -17.04
C ASN A 61 10.30 -11.87 -16.58
N ILE A 62 10.39 -10.86 -17.44
CA ILE A 62 9.98 -9.48 -17.11
C ILE A 62 8.79 -9.02 -17.96
N ARG A 63 8.09 -8.01 -17.47
CA ARG A 63 7.05 -7.26 -18.19
C ARG A 63 7.66 -6.24 -19.14
N THR A 64 6.92 -5.86 -20.17
CA THR A 64 7.32 -4.74 -21.06
C THR A 64 7.33 -3.41 -20.30
N MET A 65 8.24 -2.51 -20.65
CA MET A 65 8.27 -1.13 -20.17
C MET A 65 6.97 -0.40 -20.52
N SER A 66 6.41 -0.64 -21.71
CA SER A 66 5.09 -0.12 -22.10
C SER A 66 3.99 -0.50 -21.11
N SER A 67 3.99 -1.74 -20.61
CA SER A 67 3.05 -2.20 -19.58
C SER A 67 3.32 -1.52 -18.24
N GLN A 68 4.59 -1.42 -17.82
CA GLN A 68 4.96 -0.74 -16.57
C GLN A 68 4.46 0.71 -16.54
N LEU A 69 4.69 1.48 -17.61
CA LEU A 69 4.36 2.91 -17.68
C LEU A 69 2.86 3.21 -17.84
N GLN A 70 2.05 2.19 -18.05
CA GLN A 70 0.59 2.29 -18.03
C GLN A 70 -0.03 1.70 -16.76
N SER A 71 0.78 1.09 -15.89
CA SER A 71 0.38 0.50 -14.63
C SER A 71 0.64 1.46 -13.46
N THR A 72 -0.20 1.41 -12.43
CA THR A 72 0.03 2.13 -11.17
C THR A 72 1.13 1.50 -10.31
N ARG A 73 1.75 0.42 -10.80
CA ARG A 73 2.90 -0.25 -10.20
C ARG A 73 3.92 -0.64 -11.27
N ILE A 74 5.18 -0.53 -10.90
CA ILE A 74 6.32 -1.15 -11.56
C ILE A 74 6.27 -2.67 -11.30
N PHE A 75 6.56 -3.47 -12.31
CA PHE A 75 6.43 -4.93 -12.24
C PHE A 75 7.75 -5.65 -12.03
N ASN A 76 8.87 -5.04 -12.47
CA ASN A 76 10.13 -5.75 -12.61
C ASN A 76 11.17 -5.31 -11.56
N GLU A 77 11.41 -4.00 -11.43
CA GLU A 77 12.48 -3.47 -10.58
C GLU A 77 12.19 -3.63 -9.08
N ASN A 78 10.92 -3.80 -8.71
CA ASN A 78 10.51 -4.07 -7.33
C ASN A 78 11.10 -5.37 -6.77
N TYR A 79 11.53 -6.32 -7.61
CA TYR A 79 12.37 -7.46 -7.19
C TYR A 79 13.62 -6.99 -6.45
N PHE A 80 14.36 -6.04 -7.04
CA PHE A 80 15.57 -5.49 -6.45
C PHE A 80 15.26 -4.57 -5.27
N ALA A 81 14.22 -3.75 -5.39
CA ALA A 81 13.82 -2.80 -4.34
C ALA A 81 13.41 -3.54 -3.06
N PHE A 82 12.72 -4.67 -3.18
CA PHE A 82 12.33 -5.48 -2.02
C PHE A 82 13.55 -6.04 -1.28
N ILE A 83 14.53 -6.60 -2.00
CA ILE A 83 15.77 -7.10 -1.40
C ILE A 83 16.55 -5.97 -0.74
N ALA A 84 16.70 -4.82 -1.41
CA ALA A 84 17.39 -3.65 -0.87
C ALA A 84 16.71 -3.13 0.42
N THR A 85 15.37 -3.16 0.46
CA THR A 85 14.58 -2.79 1.64
C THR A 85 14.82 -3.75 2.80
N LEU A 86 14.79 -5.07 2.56
CA LEU A 86 15.07 -6.05 3.60
C LEU A 86 16.52 -5.95 4.13
N ASP A 87 17.49 -5.69 3.26
CA ASP A 87 18.87 -5.41 3.64
C ASP A 87 18.98 -4.18 4.54
N ASP A 88 18.28 -3.10 4.20
CA ASP A 88 18.27 -1.87 4.99
C ASP A 88 17.62 -2.06 6.36
N ILE A 89 16.45 -2.71 6.42
CA ILE A 89 15.75 -3.08 7.67
C ILE A 89 16.66 -3.96 8.55
N SER A 90 17.39 -4.90 7.93
CA SER A 90 18.33 -5.77 8.62
C SER A 90 19.52 -5.01 9.19
N LYS A 91 20.11 -4.09 8.43
CA LYS A 91 21.19 -3.19 8.90
C LYS A 91 20.74 -2.32 10.09
N LYS A 92 19.47 -1.90 10.09
CA LYS A 92 18.84 -1.16 11.21
C LYS A 92 18.50 -2.04 12.41
N GLY A 93 18.74 -3.36 12.33
CA GLY A 93 18.52 -4.30 13.44
C GLY A 93 17.06 -4.64 13.71
N ILE A 94 16.13 -4.24 12.83
CA ILE A 94 14.69 -4.46 13.01
C ILE A 94 14.37 -5.94 12.74
N LYS A 95 13.62 -6.56 13.65
CA LYS A 95 13.30 -8.01 13.60
C LYS A 95 11.86 -8.33 13.25
N ILE A 96 10.93 -7.38 13.42
CA ILE A 96 9.51 -7.58 13.13
C ILE A 96 9.20 -6.80 11.85
N VAL A 97 8.67 -7.51 10.84
CA VAL A 97 8.31 -6.92 9.56
C VAL A 97 6.86 -7.33 9.23
N ALA A 98 6.00 -6.35 9.00
CA ALA A 98 4.62 -6.57 8.58
C ALA A 98 4.44 -6.19 7.10
N LEU A 99 3.66 -6.97 6.36
CA LEU A 99 3.34 -6.71 4.95
C LEU A 99 1.81 -6.52 4.81
N PRO A 100 1.32 -5.27 4.76
CA PRO A 100 -0.10 -4.93 4.58
C PRO A 100 -0.66 -5.24 3.18
N GLY A 101 -0.66 -6.52 2.80
CA GLY A 101 -1.22 -6.99 1.54
C GLY A 101 -0.43 -6.64 0.28
N ASP A 102 -0.87 -7.24 -0.82
CA ASP A 102 -0.26 -7.17 -2.15
C ASP A 102 1.24 -7.46 -2.10
N PHE A 103 1.60 -8.50 -1.37
CA PHE A 103 2.99 -8.93 -1.24
C PHE A 103 3.49 -9.67 -2.49
N SER A 104 2.59 -10.14 -3.36
CA SER A 104 2.91 -10.90 -4.57
C SER A 104 2.20 -10.35 -5.82
N ASP A 105 2.75 -10.63 -7.00
CA ASP A 105 2.03 -10.38 -8.25
C ASP A 105 0.96 -11.44 -8.52
N ASP A 106 -0.31 -11.04 -8.36
CA ASP A 106 -1.52 -11.82 -8.66
C ASP A 106 -1.63 -13.19 -7.96
N GLY A 107 -0.91 -13.39 -6.84
CA GLY A 107 -0.90 -14.65 -6.10
C GLY A 107 -0.35 -15.80 -6.95
N GLN A 108 0.52 -15.49 -7.92
CA GLN A 108 1.00 -16.48 -8.86
C GLN A 108 2.02 -17.43 -8.20
N PRO A 109 1.91 -18.75 -8.43
CA PRO A 109 2.77 -19.77 -7.82
C PRO A 109 4.26 -19.48 -7.91
N VAL A 110 4.75 -19.07 -9.09
CA VAL A 110 6.18 -18.78 -9.31
C VAL A 110 6.67 -17.65 -8.39
N HIS A 111 5.86 -16.61 -8.21
CA HIS A 111 6.23 -15.44 -7.43
C HIS A 111 6.12 -15.70 -5.93
N LEU A 112 5.10 -16.45 -5.48
CA LEU A 112 4.96 -16.85 -4.07
C LEU A 112 6.11 -17.74 -3.60
N ARG A 113 6.54 -18.70 -4.41
CA ARG A 113 7.72 -19.53 -4.08
C ARG A 113 9.00 -18.70 -4.01
N GLY A 114 9.15 -17.72 -4.92
CA GLY A 114 10.25 -16.76 -4.90
C GLY A 114 10.28 -15.92 -3.63
N LEU A 115 9.14 -15.32 -3.29
CA LEU A 115 8.97 -14.50 -2.10
C LEU A 115 9.29 -15.31 -0.83
N LYS A 116 8.68 -16.49 -0.67
CA LYS A 116 8.93 -17.38 0.47
C LYS A 116 10.41 -17.72 0.62
N ARG A 117 11.11 -18.02 -0.47
CA ARG A 117 12.55 -18.30 -0.46
C ARG A 117 13.34 -17.11 0.09
N ILE A 118 13.00 -15.89 -0.34
CA ILE A 118 13.64 -14.66 0.16
C ILE A 118 13.33 -14.47 1.65
N LEU A 119 12.06 -14.51 2.05
CA LEU A 119 11.65 -14.31 3.45
C LEU A 119 12.28 -15.35 4.40
N ASN A 120 12.37 -16.61 3.99
CA ASN A 120 13.05 -17.65 4.76
C ASN A 120 14.54 -17.35 4.91
N ALA A 121 15.22 -16.93 3.84
CA ALA A 121 16.64 -16.57 3.90
C ALA A 121 16.89 -15.41 4.89
N TYR A 122 16.05 -14.39 4.93
CA TYR A 122 16.16 -13.29 5.91
C TYR A 122 15.77 -13.72 7.33
N THR A 123 14.82 -14.66 7.48
CA THR A 123 14.50 -15.28 8.76
C THR A 123 15.71 -16.02 9.32
N GLU A 124 16.35 -16.88 8.52
CA GLU A 124 17.50 -17.69 8.92
C GLU A 124 18.75 -16.85 9.19
N LYS A 125 19.08 -15.92 8.28
CA LYS A 125 20.33 -15.15 8.33
C LYS A 125 20.27 -13.98 9.31
N HIS A 126 19.10 -13.36 9.46
CA HIS A 126 18.94 -12.11 10.20
C HIS A 126 17.97 -12.21 11.38
N GLY A 127 17.33 -13.35 11.61
CA GLY A 127 16.39 -13.53 12.73
C GLY A 127 15.12 -12.69 12.58
N MET A 128 14.76 -12.32 11.35
CA MET A 128 13.54 -11.57 11.07
C MET A 128 12.30 -12.47 11.21
N SER A 129 11.17 -11.87 11.60
CA SER A 129 9.85 -12.50 11.60
C SER A 129 8.91 -11.65 10.76
N PHE A 130 8.24 -12.30 9.83
CA PHE A 130 7.34 -11.68 8.86
C PHE A 130 5.88 -11.97 9.22
N PHE A 131 5.03 -10.96 9.08
CA PHE A 131 3.59 -11.01 9.35
C PHE A 131 2.85 -10.43 8.15
N VAL A 132 2.19 -11.29 7.37
CA VAL A 132 1.48 -10.87 6.16
C VAL A 132 -0.02 -10.87 6.40
N THR A 133 -0.73 -10.01 5.67
CA THR A 133 -2.18 -10.14 5.42
C THR A 133 -2.40 -10.10 3.91
N THR A 134 -3.59 -10.42 3.44
CA THR A 134 -3.90 -10.47 2.00
C THR A 134 -4.30 -9.12 1.45
N GLY A 135 -3.83 -8.80 0.25
CA GLY A 135 -4.38 -7.77 -0.62
C GLY A 135 -5.15 -8.34 -1.81
N ASN A 136 -5.68 -7.48 -2.67
CA ASN A 136 -6.49 -7.91 -3.82
C ASN A 136 -5.69 -8.61 -4.92
N HIS A 137 -4.36 -8.52 -4.91
CA HIS A 137 -3.49 -9.25 -5.82
C HIS A 137 -3.04 -10.60 -5.23
N ASP A 138 -2.89 -10.76 -3.91
CA ASP A 138 -2.44 -12.04 -3.32
C ASP A 138 -3.48 -13.17 -3.45
N ALA A 139 -4.77 -12.79 -3.42
CA ALA A 139 -5.88 -13.66 -3.74
C ALA A 139 -6.85 -12.88 -4.64
N VAL A 140 -6.60 -12.88 -5.95
CA VAL A 140 -7.44 -12.14 -6.92
C VAL A 140 -8.91 -12.53 -6.83
N ARG A 141 -9.16 -13.80 -6.48
CA ARG A 141 -10.46 -14.41 -6.21
C ARG A 141 -10.31 -15.42 -5.08
N PRO A 142 -11.39 -15.83 -4.40
CA PRO A 142 -11.27 -16.70 -3.23
C PRO A 142 -10.74 -18.10 -3.56
N PHE A 143 -10.88 -18.54 -4.81
CA PHE A 143 -10.48 -19.85 -5.29
C PHE A 143 -9.54 -19.74 -6.48
N SER A 144 -8.66 -20.73 -6.64
CA SER A 144 -7.72 -20.80 -7.75
C SER A 144 -8.42 -20.78 -9.11
N GLN A 145 -7.84 -20.06 -10.05
CA GLN A 145 -8.38 -19.94 -11.41
C GLN A 145 -7.28 -19.92 -12.46
N ASP A 146 -7.67 -20.28 -13.68
CA ASP A 146 -6.84 -20.02 -14.85
C ASP A 146 -6.63 -18.52 -15.03
N ALA A 147 -5.40 -18.15 -15.39
CA ALA A 147 -4.98 -16.77 -15.59
C ALA A 147 -3.87 -16.70 -16.62
N GLY A 148 -3.51 -15.49 -17.01
CA GLY A 148 -2.46 -15.24 -17.98
C GLY A 148 -2.32 -13.76 -18.25
N LYS A 149 -1.23 -13.42 -18.93
CA LYS A 149 -0.91 -12.07 -19.33
C LYS A 149 -0.28 -12.07 -20.71
N THR A 150 -0.47 -10.98 -21.45
CA THR A 150 -0.07 -10.89 -22.86
C THR A 150 1.25 -10.17 -23.07
N ASP A 151 1.73 -9.49 -22.03
CA ASP A 151 2.67 -8.37 -22.06
C ASP A 151 3.92 -8.66 -21.21
N PHE A 152 4.35 -9.92 -21.17
CA PHE A 152 5.73 -10.23 -20.84
C PHE A 152 6.63 -9.80 -22.01
N LEU A 153 7.88 -9.46 -21.73
CA LEU A 153 8.83 -9.11 -22.77
C LEU A 153 9.41 -10.37 -23.40
N GLY A 154 9.21 -10.49 -24.71
CA GLY A 154 9.59 -11.63 -25.53
C GLY A 154 10.77 -11.36 -26.45
N LYS A 155 11.03 -12.35 -27.32
CA LYS A 155 12.14 -12.32 -28.27
C LYS A 155 12.01 -11.12 -29.22
N GLY A 156 13.10 -10.39 -29.39
CA GLY A 156 13.17 -9.26 -30.33
C GLY A 156 12.45 -7.99 -29.86
N GLY A 157 12.09 -7.88 -28.58
CA GLY A 157 11.36 -6.73 -28.04
C GLY A 157 9.84 -6.83 -28.20
N LYS A 158 9.33 -7.94 -28.76
CA LYS A 158 7.91 -8.24 -28.90
C LYS A 158 7.27 -8.61 -27.56
N GLU A 159 5.95 -8.51 -27.47
CA GLU A 159 5.19 -9.07 -26.35
C GLU A 159 5.15 -10.60 -26.39
N GLN A 160 5.17 -11.23 -25.23
CA GLN A 160 5.09 -12.68 -25.02
C GLN A 160 3.88 -12.98 -24.14
N ILE A 161 2.96 -13.78 -24.67
CA ILE A 161 1.84 -14.30 -23.89
C ILE A 161 2.34 -15.43 -23.00
N ILE A 162 2.02 -15.35 -21.70
CA ILE A 162 2.20 -16.45 -20.74
C ILE A 162 0.85 -16.69 -20.06
N THR A 163 0.32 -17.92 -20.16
CA THR A 163 -1.02 -18.26 -19.69
C THR A 163 -1.08 -19.67 -19.10
N SER A 164 -2.05 -19.94 -18.23
CA SER A 164 -2.28 -21.29 -17.69
C SER A 164 -3.19 -22.15 -18.55
N SER A 165 -3.80 -21.56 -19.59
CA SER A 165 -4.77 -22.25 -20.43
C SER A 165 -4.69 -21.80 -21.89
N LYS A 166 -4.79 -22.76 -22.81
CA LYS A 166 -4.85 -22.53 -24.27
C LYS A 166 -6.23 -22.11 -24.78
N VAL A 167 -7.28 -22.27 -23.96
CA VAL A 167 -8.68 -22.26 -24.40
C VAL A 167 -9.19 -20.89 -24.89
N LYS A 168 -8.35 -19.85 -24.92
CA LYS A 168 -8.77 -18.47 -25.23
C LYS A 168 -7.79 -17.66 -26.09
N LEU A 169 -6.87 -18.30 -26.79
CA LEU A 169 -5.85 -17.59 -27.55
C LEU A 169 -6.22 -17.55 -29.04
N THR A 170 -6.49 -16.34 -29.55
CA THR A 170 -6.49 -16.05 -30.99
C THR A 170 -5.20 -15.31 -31.26
N LEU A 171 -4.31 -15.90 -32.05
CA LEU A 171 -2.99 -15.34 -32.34
C LEU A 171 -2.99 -14.61 -33.67
N GLY A 172 -2.38 -13.43 -33.70
CA GLY A 172 -2.03 -12.74 -34.94
C GLY A 172 -0.88 -13.42 -35.67
N GLU A 173 -0.71 -13.16 -36.98
CA GLU A 173 0.35 -13.76 -37.81
C GLU A 173 1.77 -13.43 -37.31
N ASP A 174 1.96 -12.32 -36.60
CA ASP A 174 3.25 -11.81 -36.13
C ASP A 174 3.52 -12.00 -34.61
N GLU A 175 2.61 -12.66 -33.90
CA GLU A 175 2.71 -12.89 -32.45
C GLU A 175 3.63 -14.07 -32.12
N LEU A 176 4.26 -14.02 -30.93
CA LEU A 176 5.07 -15.13 -30.43
C LEU A 176 4.16 -16.27 -29.95
N GLU A 177 4.62 -17.52 -30.12
CA GLU A 177 3.91 -18.69 -29.58
C GLU A 177 3.73 -18.53 -28.06
N PRO A 178 2.49 -18.65 -27.54
CA PRO A 178 2.24 -18.51 -26.11
C PRO A 178 2.94 -19.57 -25.28
N ILE A 179 3.48 -19.15 -24.14
CA ILE A 179 4.00 -20.06 -23.12
C ILE A 179 2.83 -20.49 -22.24
N VAL A 180 2.67 -21.80 -22.09
CA VAL A 180 1.60 -22.37 -21.25
C VAL A 180 2.20 -23.02 -20.02
N THR A 181 1.81 -22.52 -18.85
CA THR A 181 2.31 -22.99 -17.55
C THR A 181 1.25 -22.79 -16.46
N SER A 182 1.08 -23.77 -15.59
CA SER A 182 0.20 -23.65 -14.43
C SER A 182 0.73 -22.69 -13.37
N ASP A 183 2.00 -22.28 -13.44
CA ASP A 183 2.63 -21.38 -12.49
C ASP A 183 2.23 -19.90 -12.65
N ILE A 184 1.47 -19.56 -13.68
CA ILE A 184 0.88 -18.23 -13.89
C ILE A 184 -0.61 -18.17 -13.50
N LYS A 185 -1.16 -19.27 -12.93
CA LYS A 185 -2.50 -19.26 -12.35
C LYS A 185 -2.57 -18.24 -11.21
N ASN A 186 -3.74 -17.68 -10.98
CA ASN A 186 -3.98 -16.92 -9.76
C ASN A 186 -4.46 -17.91 -8.71
N TRP A 187 -3.68 -18.13 -7.65
CA TRP A 187 -4.11 -18.95 -6.53
C TRP A 187 -5.20 -18.26 -5.71
N GLY A 188 -6.07 -19.08 -5.13
CA GLY A 188 -7.04 -18.63 -4.13
C GLY A 188 -6.46 -18.68 -2.72
N TYR A 189 -7.32 -18.46 -1.73
CA TYR A 189 -6.90 -18.45 -0.31
C TYR A 189 -6.19 -19.72 0.12
N LYS A 190 -6.67 -20.89 -0.33
CA LYS A 190 -6.15 -22.17 0.15
C LYS A 190 -4.68 -22.33 -0.21
N GLU A 191 -4.34 -22.22 -1.48
CA GLU A 191 -2.99 -22.46 -1.97
C GLU A 191 -2.04 -21.36 -1.53
N MET A 192 -2.48 -20.09 -1.59
CA MET A 192 -1.67 -18.94 -1.15
C MET A 192 -1.32 -19.04 0.34
N THR A 193 -2.29 -19.28 1.23
CA THR A 193 -2.01 -19.36 2.68
C THR A 193 -1.17 -20.58 3.03
N GLN A 194 -1.30 -21.69 2.30
CA GLN A 194 -0.46 -22.87 2.50
C GLN A 194 0.99 -22.59 2.10
N GLU A 195 1.23 -21.90 0.99
CA GLU A 195 2.58 -21.54 0.58
C GLU A 195 3.21 -20.56 1.59
N MET A 196 2.44 -19.58 2.05
CA MET A 196 2.87 -18.50 2.95
C MET A 196 2.61 -18.77 4.45
N ALA A 197 2.43 -20.04 4.83
CA ALA A 197 1.88 -20.44 6.13
C ALA A 197 2.66 -19.87 7.35
N ASP A 198 3.99 -19.86 7.26
CA ASP A 198 4.90 -19.47 8.34
C ASP A 198 5.06 -17.95 8.48
N PHE A 199 4.25 -17.15 7.79
CA PHE A 199 4.32 -15.68 7.84
C PHE A 199 3.10 -15.06 8.54
N GLY A 200 2.65 -15.70 9.61
CA GLY A 200 1.59 -15.21 10.51
C GLY A 200 0.22 -15.87 10.33
N PHE A 201 -0.08 -16.40 9.14
CA PHE A 201 -1.37 -17.05 8.85
C PHE A 201 -1.68 -18.25 9.74
N PHE A 202 -0.67 -18.92 10.27
CA PHE A 202 -0.78 -20.04 11.18
C PHE A 202 0.05 -19.80 12.45
N PRO A 203 -0.35 -20.39 13.60
CA PRO A 203 0.40 -20.22 14.84
C PRO A 203 1.79 -20.84 14.71
N GLN A 204 2.76 -20.29 15.43
CA GLN A 204 4.11 -20.83 15.55
C GLN A 204 4.48 -20.99 17.02
N LYS A 205 5.37 -21.96 17.31
CA LYS A 205 5.85 -22.23 18.67
C LYS A 205 6.50 -21.03 19.36
N LYS A 206 7.06 -20.10 18.57
CA LYS A 206 7.73 -18.89 19.09
C LYS A 206 6.77 -17.77 19.48
N TYR A 207 5.50 -17.83 19.06
CA TYR A 207 4.53 -16.80 19.40
C TYR A 207 4.10 -16.93 20.86
N VAL A 208 3.97 -15.78 21.54
CA VAL A 208 3.42 -15.74 22.90
C VAL A 208 1.93 -16.06 22.87
N TYR A 209 1.24 -15.56 21.85
CA TYR A 209 -0.19 -15.76 21.65
C TYR A 209 -0.53 -15.68 20.16
N TRP A 210 -1.57 -16.42 19.75
CA TRP A 210 -2.14 -16.36 18.41
C TRP A 210 -3.61 -16.77 18.45
N GLU A 211 -4.49 -16.01 17.79
CA GLU A 211 -5.89 -16.38 17.61
C GLU A 211 -6.46 -15.86 16.28
N THR A 212 -7.67 -16.30 15.95
CA THR A 212 -8.46 -15.85 14.80
C THR A 212 -9.85 -15.44 15.26
N PRO A 213 -10.70 -14.84 14.40
CA PRO A 213 -12.11 -14.61 14.71
C PRO A 213 -12.89 -15.87 15.13
N PHE A 214 -12.37 -17.07 14.83
CA PHE A 214 -13.03 -18.36 15.03
C PHE A 214 -12.39 -19.19 16.16
N SER A 215 -11.40 -18.62 16.86
CA SER A 215 -10.74 -19.29 17.98
C SER A 215 -11.61 -19.27 19.25
N ASN A 216 -11.60 -20.38 19.99
CA ASN A 216 -12.40 -20.51 21.21
C ASN A 216 -11.58 -20.30 22.49
N ASP A 217 -10.27 -20.51 22.44
CA ASP A 217 -9.39 -20.39 23.61
C ASP A 217 -9.20 -18.93 24.06
N THR A 218 -9.00 -18.74 25.37
CA THR A 218 -8.59 -17.45 25.94
C THR A 218 -7.08 -17.30 25.91
N TYR A 219 -6.61 -16.07 26.15
CA TYR A 219 -5.19 -15.76 26.32
C TYR A 219 -4.50 -16.66 27.37
N GLU A 220 -5.12 -16.83 28.54
CA GLU A 220 -4.57 -17.64 29.64
C GLU A 220 -4.56 -19.14 29.34
N GLY A 221 -5.51 -19.60 28.51
CA GLY A 221 -5.65 -21.00 28.11
C GLY A 221 -4.86 -21.38 26.86
N TYR A 222 -4.12 -20.43 26.28
CA TYR A 222 -3.41 -20.60 25.03
C TYR A 222 -2.34 -21.68 25.12
N THR A 223 -2.32 -22.56 24.12
CA THR A 223 -1.17 -23.41 23.82
C THR A 223 -1.03 -23.54 22.31
N PHE A 224 0.21 -23.62 21.83
CA PHE A 224 0.51 -23.83 20.41
C PHE A 224 -0.28 -25.01 19.81
N ASN A 225 -0.36 -26.15 20.53
CA ASN A 225 -1.02 -27.35 20.02
C ASN A 225 -2.54 -27.19 19.87
N LYS A 226 -3.20 -26.38 20.71
CA LYS A 226 -4.62 -26.09 20.55
C LYS A 226 -4.85 -25.12 19.40
N ALA A 227 -4.11 -24.01 19.38
CA ALA A 227 -4.17 -23.03 18.30
C ALA A 227 -3.94 -23.68 16.92
N LEU A 228 -2.95 -24.57 16.82
CA LEU A 228 -2.67 -25.32 15.58
C LEU A 228 -3.88 -26.15 15.13
N LYS A 229 -4.60 -26.80 16.06
CA LYS A 229 -5.81 -27.57 15.72
C LYS A 229 -6.98 -26.70 15.27
N GLU A 230 -7.06 -25.45 15.72
CA GLU A 230 -8.12 -24.50 15.34
C GLU A 230 -7.76 -23.69 14.08
N SER A 231 -6.48 -23.63 13.72
CA SER A 231 -5.96 -22.78 12.64
C SER A 231 -6.32 -23.20 11.21
N SER A 232 -6.88 -24.40 11.01
CA SER A 232 -7.19 -24.92 9.68
C SER A 232 -8.28 -24.09 9.00
N LEU A 233 -8.14 -23.85 7.68
CA LEU A 233 -9.03 -22.94 6.95
C LEU A 233 -10.50 -23.37 6.96
N ASP A 234 -10.78 -24.67 7.01
CA ASP A 234 -12.14 -25.22 7.10
C ASP A 234 -12.87 -24.79 8.38
N LYS A 235 -12.12 -24.44 9.45
CA LYS A 235 -12.66 -23.91 10.71
C LYS A 235 -12.71 -22.38 10.74
N ARG A 236 -12.13 -21.73 9.74
CA ARG A 236 -12.01 -20.27 9.63
C ARG A 236 -12.86 -19.75 8.48
N THR A 237 -14.13 -20.14 8.46
CA THR A 237 -15.06 -19.79 7.39
C THR A 237 -16.24 -18.97 7.90
N TYR A 238 -16.74 -18.10 7.05
CA TYR A 238 -17.95 -17.33 7.29
C TYR A 238 -18.95 -17.54 6.14
N ALA A 239 -20.23 -17.46 6.46
CA ALA A 239 -21.29 -17.52 5.45
C ALA A 239 -21.40 -16.17 4.74
N ILE A 240 -21.49 -16.18 3.41
CA ILE A 240 -21.72 -14.95 2.65
C ILE A 240 -23.20 -14.62 2.71
N LYS A 241 -23.51 -13.40 3.17
CA LYS A 241 -24.87 -12.88 3.31
C LYS A 241 -25.72 -13.14 2.05
N ASN A 242 -26.94 -13.63 2.26
CA ASN A 242 -27.92 -13.95 1.22
C ASN A 242 -27.50 -15.05 0.23
N THR A 243 -26.55 -15.91 0.58
CA THR A 243 -26.16 -17.07 -0.23
C THR A 243 -25.98 -18.31 0.65
N ASN A 244 -25.80 -19.48 0.03
CA ASN A 244 -25.39 -20.71 0.71
C ASN A 244 -23.87 -20.96 0.59
N LEU A 245 -23.10 -19.95 0.21
CA LEU A 245 -21.65 -20.05 0.01
C LEU A 245 -20.90 -19.67 1.28
N PHE A 246 -19.75 -20.32 1.47
CA PHE A 246 -18.82 -20.04 2.57
C PHE A 246 -17.47 -19.68 1.99
N LEU A 247 -16.82 -18.69 2.59
CA LEU A 247 -15.46 -18.30 2.25
C LEU A 247 -14.56 -18.38 3.49
N PRO A 248 -13.26 -18.68 3.31
CA PRO A 248 -12.31 -18.54 4.38
C PRO A 248 -12.08 -17.07 4.71
N ASP A 249 -11.74 -16.81 5.97
CA ASP A 249 -11.21 -15.53 6.44
C ASP A 249 -9.87 -15.77 7.12
N VAL A 250 -8.84 -15.13 6.57
CA VAL A 250 -7.45 -15.36 6.95
C VAL A 250 -6.92 -14.34 7.96
N SER A 251 -7.80 -13.52 8.54
CA SER A 251 -7.47 -12.61 9.66
C SER A 251 -6.93 -13.36 10.87
N TYR A 252 -6.00 -12.74 11.59
CA TYR A 252 -5.40 -13.28 12.81
C TYR A 252 -4.85 -12.19 13.73
N LEU A 253 -4.78 -12.50 15.02
CA LEU A 253 -4.06 -11.74 16.03
C LEU A 253 -2.82 -12.53 16.42
N VAL A 254 -1.69 -11.85 16.61
CA VAL A 254 -0.45 -12.47 17.09
C VAL A 254 0.26 -11.58 18.10
N GLU A 255 0.82 -12.18 19.15
CA GLU A 255 1.76 -11.54 20.06
C GLU A 255 3.17 -12.08 19.76
N PRO A 256 3.93 -11.43 18.86
CA PRO A 256 5.25 -11.91 18.48
C PRO A 256 6.29 -11.71 19.59
N VAL A 257 6.10 -10.66 20.39
CA VAL A 257 6.88 -10.35 21.60
C VAL A 257 5.91 -9.87 22.67
N LYS A 258 6.25 -10.12 23.94
CA LYS A 258 5.37 -9.82 25.06
C LYS A 258 5.01 -8.33 25.09
N GLY A 259 3.72 -8.03 25.16
CA GLY A 259 3.17 -6.68 25.27
C GLY A 259 2.72 -6.06 23.93
N ILE A 260 3.10 -6.63 22.78
CA ILE A 260 2.74 -6.08 21.46
C ILE A 260 1.83 -7.04 20.73
N TRP A 261 0.65 -6.58 20.36
CA TRP A 261 -0.33 -7.34 19.59
C TRP A 261 -0.41 -6.77 18.17
N LEU A 262 -0.15 -7.64 17.18
CA LEU A 262 -0.36 -7.33 15.77
C LEU A 262 -1.67 -7.95 15.32
N LEU A 263 -2.58 -7.11 14.85
CA LEU A 263 -3.90 -7.50 14.36
C LEU A 263 -3.91 -7.40 12.83
N ALA A 264 -3.73 -8.55 12.18
CA ALA A 264 -3.79 -8.69 10.74
C ALA A 264 -5.25 -8.89 10.30
N ILE A 265 -5.81 -7.92 9.59
CA ILE A 265 -7.19 -7.99 9.10
C ILE A 265 -7.18 -8.32 7.61
N ASP A 266 -7.82 -9.42 7.24
CA ASP A 266 -8.14 -9.74 5.84
C ASP A 266 -9.39 -8.97 5.42
N ALA A 267 -9.16 -7.78 4.87
CA ALA A 267 -10.19 -6.91 4.36
C ALA A 267 -10.56 -7.18 2.89
N ASN A 268 -10.09 -8.30 2.29
CA ASN A 268 -10.64 -8.73 1.01
C ASN A 268 -12.09 -9.18 1.20
N ALA A 269 -12.99 -8.58 0.42
CA ALA A 269 -14.40 -8.90 0.42
C ALA A 269 -14.87 -9.19 -1.01
N TYR A 270 -15.22 -10.45 -1.27
CA TYR A 270 -15.67 -10.92 -2.57
C TYR A 270 -17.18 -10.89 -2.66
N VAL A 271 -17.70 -10.07 -3.57
CA VAL A 271 -19.14 -9.91 -3.77
C VAL A 271 -19.65 -11.03 -4.67
N PRO A 272 -20.65 -11.83 -4.26
CA PRO A 272 -21.22 -12.86 -5.12
C PRO A 272 -21.91 -12.23 -6.35
N VAL A 273 -21.77 -12.87 -7.52
CA VAL A 273 -22.46 -12.45 -8.75
C VAL A 273 -23.96 -12.79 -8.67
N GLU A 274 -24.79 -12.08 -9.44
CA GLU A 274 -26.26 -12.25 -9.42
C GLU A 274 -26.71 -13.69 -9.69
N LYS A 275 -26.03 -14.38 -10.60
CA LYS A 275 -26.33 -15.77 -10.97
C LYS A 275 -25.14 -16.68 -10.68
N LEU A 276 -25.21 -17.35 -9.53
CA LEU A 276 -24.24 -18.36 -9.12
C LEU A 276 -24.27 -19.56 -10.06
N SER A 277 -23.10 -20.18 -10.29
CA SER A 277 -22.96 -21.34 -11.15
C SER A 277 -23.56 -22.63 -10.56
N GLY A 278 -23.72 -22.69 -9.23
CA GLY A 278 -24.08 -23.92 -8.50
C GLY A 278 -22.93 -24.89 -8.27
N ASN A 279 -21.73 -24.59 -8.79
CA ASN A 279 -20.53 -25.39 -8.55
C ASN A 279 -19.86 -24.97 -7.24
N LEU A 280 -19.37 -25.94 -6.48
CA LEU A 280 -18.55 -25.67 -5.29
C LEU A 280 -17.26 -24.96 -5.70
N ASN A 281 -16.86 -23.95 -4.94
CA ASN A 281 -15.58 -23.25 -5.07
C ASN A 281 -15.31 -22.65 -6.46
N ASN A 282 -16.34 -22.22 -7.18
CA ASN A 282 -16.15 -21.58 -8.48
C ASN A 282 -15.69 -20.13 -8.30
N PRO A 283 -14.47 -19.75 -8.73
CA PRO A 283 -13.98 -18.37 -8.61
C PRO A 283 -14.85 -17.38 -9.39
N LYS A 284 -15.53 -17.81 -10.47
CA LYS A 284 -16.37 -16.93 -11.30
C LYS A 284 -17.68 -16.52 -10.62
N ASP A 285 -18.03 -17.15 -9.51
CA ASP A 285 -19.23 -16.81 -8.73
C ASP A 285 -19.03 -15.54 -7.88
N PHE A 286 -17.86 -14.91 -7.96
CA PHE A 286 -17.46 -13.77 -7.16
C PHE A 286 -16.97 -12.58 -8.01
N SER A 287 -16.95 -11.38 -7.45
CA SER A 287 -16.18 -10.25 -7.99
C SER A 287 -14.69 -10.37 -7.66
N GLY A 288 -13.87 -9.43 -8.15
CA GLY A 288 -12.57 -9.14 -7.51
C GLY A 288 -12.76 -8.34 -6.22
N ALA A 289 -11.71 -8.20 -5.41
CA ALA A 289 -11.76 -7.58 -4.08
C ALA A 289 -11.45 -6.06 -4.03
N SER A 290 -11.63 -5.31 -5.12
CA SER A 290 -11.05 -3.94 -5.25
C SER A 290 -11.56 -2.85 -4.29
N ILE A 291 -12.66 -3.04 -3.55
CA ILE A 291 -13.34 -1.96 -2.80
C ILE A 291 -12.91 -1.89 -1.32
N GLY A 292 -12.43 -2.99 -0.74
CA GLY A 292 -12.00 -3.03 0.66
C GLY A 292 -13.14 -2.86 1.67
N TYR A 293 -12.96 -1.95 2.63
CA TYR A 293 -13.76 -1.89 3.86
C TYR A 293 -15.25 -1.59 3.67
N ASN A 294 -15.63 -0.85 2.62
CA ASN A 294 -17.04 -0.64 2.31
C ASN A 294 -17.78 -1.98 2.08
N ASN A 295 -17.10 -2.97 1.50
CA ASN A 295 -17.64 -4.32 1.34
C ASN A 295 -17.44 -5.19 2.60
N VAL A 296 -16.37 -5.00 3.37
CA VAL A 296 -16.17 -5.70 4.66
C VAL A 296 -17.38 -5.49 5.58
N PHE A 297 -17.93 -4.28 5.63
CA PHE A 297 -19.14 -3.99 6.42
C PHE A 297 -20.38 -4.75 5.98
N LEU A 298 -20.49 -5.03 4.69
CA LEU A 298 -21.66 -5.71 4.15
C LEU A 298 -21.54 -7.23 4.26
N TYR A 299 -20.32 -7.77 4.11
CA TYR A 299 -20.09 -9.21 3.92
C TYR A 299 -19.25 -9.88 5.01
N LYS A 300 -18.53 -9.13 5.84
CA LYS A 300 -17.60 -9.64 6.88
C LYS A 300 -17.80 -8.93 8.22
N SER A 301 -19.04 -8.65 8.61
CA SER A 301 -19.35 -7.89 9.83
C SER A 301 -18.85 -8.56 11.12
N HIS A 302 -18.62 -9.88 11.12
CA HIS A 302 -18.01 -10.61 12.24
C HIS A 302 -16.62 -10.08 12.61
N LEU A 303 -15.90 -9.46 11.66
CA LEU A 303 -14.62 -8.82 11.92
C LEU A 303 -14.76 -7.63 12.87
N VAL A 304 -15.84 -6.85 12.78
CA VAL A 304 -16.07 -5.70 13.67
C VAL A 304 -16.24 -6.17 15.12
N ASP A 305 -17.05 -7.22 15.32
CA ASP A 305 -17.28 -7.81 16.65
C ASP A 305 -16.00 -8.41 17.24
N TRP A 306 -15.22 -9.12 16.40
CA TRP A 306 -13.95 -9.69 16.82
C TRP A 306 -12.91 -8.61 17.16
N VAL A 307 -12.77 -7.57 16.32
CA VAL A 307 -11.90 -6.42 16.61
C VAL A 307 -12.28 -5.79 17.94
N LYS A 308 -13.57 -5.58 18.20
CA LYS A 308 -14.05 -5.02 19.47
C LYS A 308 -13.64 -5.88 20.67
N LYS A 309 -13.77 -7.21 20.56
CA LYS A 309 -13.31 -8.17 21.57
C LYS A 309 -11.79 -8.04 21.79
N VAL A 310 -11.00 -8.06 20.71
CA VAL A 310 -9.54 -7.99 20.76
C VAL A 310 -9.07 -6.67 21.38
N SER A 311 -9.61 -5.54 20.96
CA SER A 311 -9.24 -4.22 21.49
C SER A 311 -9.56 -4.09 22.98
N ALA A 312 -10.71 -4.60 23.43
CA ALA A 312 -11.05 -4.62 24.84
C ALA A 312 -10.07 -5.48 25.66
N GLN A 313 -9.70 -6.66 25.15
CA GLN A 313 -8.72 -7.54 25.79
C GLN A 313 -7.31 -6.95 25.80
N ALA A 314 -6.89 -6.28 24.73
CA ALA A 314 -5.61 -5.59 24.66
C ALA A 314 -5.52 -4.53 25.77
N LYS A 315 -6.57 -3.72 25.92
CA LYS A 315 -6.66 -2.71 26.98
C LYS A 315 -6.63 -3.32 28.39
N GLU A 316 -7.44 -4.37 28.63
CA GLU A 316 -7.47 -5.08 29.92
C GLU A 316 -6.09 -5.63 30.31
N LYS A 317 -5.36 -6.15 29.32
CA LYS A 317 -4.06 -6.81 29.52
C LYS A 317 -2.85 -5.88 29.35
N GLY A 318 -3.08 -4.59 29.13
CA GLY A 318 -2.01 -3.60 28.91
C GLY A 318 -1.14 -3.92 27.69
N LYS A 319 -1.75 -4.39 26.60
CA LYS A 319 -1.08 -4.68 25.32
C LYS A 319 -1.22 -3.49 24.38
N LEU A 320 -0.15 -3.16 23.67
CA LEU A 320 -0.22 -2.24 22.54
C LEU A 320 -0.77 -2.98 21.33
N LEU A 321 -1.97 -2.61 20.88
CA LEU A 321 -2.61 -3.18 19.70
C LEU A 321 -2.29 -2.33 18.46
N ILE A 322 -1.67 -2.96 17.45
CA ILE A 322 -1.35 -2.34 16.18
C ILE A 322 -2.05 -3.14 15.09
N ALA A 323 -3.02 -2.50 14.41
CA ALA A 323 -3.72 -3.14 13.30
C ALA A 323 -2.98 -2.90 11.99
N PHE A 324 -3.03 -3.87 11.09
CA PHE A 324 -2.64 -3.67 9.71
C PHE A 324 -3.54 -4.49 8.77
N SER A 325 -3.83 -3.90 7.63
CA SER A 325 -4.65 -4.50 6.58
C SER A 325 -4.30 -3.89 5.24
N HIS A 326 -4.80 -4.45 4.15
CA HIS A 326 -4.45 -3.93 2.83
C HIS A 326 -5.09 -2.57 2.52
N TYR A 327 -6.38 -2.39 2.83
CA TYR A 327 -7.14 -1.21 2.39
C TYR A 327 -7.08 -0.06 3.40
N PRO A 328 -7.16 1.21 2.96
CA PRO A 328 -7.35 2.34 3.87
C PRO A 328 -8.68 2.25 4.62
N MET A 329 -8.68 2.67 5.89
CA MET A 329 -9.90 2.85 6.71
C MET A 329 -10.43 4.28 6.70
N VAL A 330 -9.65 5.25 6.20
CA VAL A 330 -9.95 6.68 6.15
C VAL A 330 -9.78 7.19 4.72
N ASP A 331 -10.44 8.29 4.36
CA ASP A 331 -10.17 9.04 3.13
C ASP A 331 -8.66 9.25 2.95
N PHE A 332 -8.17 9.04 1.73
CA PHE A 332 -6.75 9.08 1.36
C PHE A 332 -6.44 10.21 0.36
N ASN A 333 -7.36 11.18 0.23
CA ASN A 333 -7.22 12.36 -0.63
C ASN A 333 -7.33 13.65 0.20
N ASP A 334 -6.90 13.65 1.47
CA ASP A 334 -6.95 14.83 2.36
C ASP A 334 -8.34 15.51 2.42
N ASP A 335 -9.40 14.70 2.49
CA ASP A 335 -10.80 15.15 2.50
C ASP A 335 -11.20 15.90 1.22
N ALA A 336 -10.45 15.79 0.13
CA ALA A 336 -10.76 16.40 -1.17
C ALA A 336 -11.72 15.59 -2.03
N SER A 337 -12.13 14.39 -1.59
CA SER A 337 -12.90 13.45 -2.40
C SER A 337 -14.20 14.04 -2.98
N ALA A 338 -14.90 14.90 -2.25
CA ALA A 338 -16.13 15.54 -2.74
C ALA A 338 -15.86 16.55 -3.89
N GLU A 339 -14.81 17.36 -3.78
CA GLU A 339 -14.39 18.25 -4.87
C GLU A 339 -13.83 17.46 -6.06
N MET A 340 -13.08 16.40 -5.80
CA MET A 340 -12.58 15.49 -6.83
C MET A 340 -13.71 14.82 -7.60
N GLU A 341 -14.75 14.34 -6.91
CA GLU A 341 -15.95 13.78 -7.52
C GLU A 341 -16.63 14.82 -8.44
N SER A 342 -16.72 16.06 -7.98
CA SER A 342 -17.34 17.16 -8.75
C SER A 342 -16.53 17.54 -9.99
N LEU A 343 -15.19 17.47 -9.93
CA LEU A 343 -14.31 17.85 -11.04
C LEU A 343 -14.10 16.72 -12.03
N PHE A 344 -13.75 15.53 -11.54
CA PHE A 344 -13.33 14.39 -12.36
C PHE A 344 -14.50 13.43 -12.66
N GLY A 345 -15.45 13.32 -11.74
CA GLY A 345 -16.58 12.39 -11.80
C GLY A 345 -16.41 11.16 -10.89
N VAL A 346 -17.54 10.59 -10.48
CA VAL A 346 -17.65 9.48 -9.48
C VAL A 346 -16.79 8.25 -9.76
N ASN A 347 -16.51 7.97 -11.04
CA ASN A 347 -15.78 6.77 -11.48
C ASN A 347 -14.31 7.04 -11.82
N LYS A 348 -13.80 8.24 -11.53
CA LYS A 348 -12.42 8.66 -11.83
C LYS A 348 -11.56 8.68 -10.57
N MET A 349 -10.24 8.80 -10.74
CA MET A 349 -9.28 8.98 -9.65
C MET A 349 -9.37 7.89 -8.55
N GLN A 350 -9.91 6.73 -8.92
CA GLN A 350 -10.18 5.62 -8.01
C GLN A 350 -11.12 5.96 -6.83
N LEU A 351 -11.99 6.97 -6.96
CA LEU A 351 -12.87 7.44 -5.88
C LEU A 351 -13.82 6.36 -5.33
N HIS A 352 -14.19 5.38 -6.16
CA HIS A 352 -14.97 4.21 -5.71
C HIS A 352 -14.29 3.35 -4.63
N ARG A 353 -12.98 3.55 -4.38
CA ARG A 353 -12.20 2.87 -3.34
C ARG A 353 -12.12 3.65 -2.03
N VAL A 354 -12.59 4.90 -2.00
CA VAL A 354 -12.57 5.73 -0.80
C VAL A 354 -13.50 5.11 0.25
N PRO A 355 -13.01 4.81 1.46
CA PRO A 355 -13.86 4.26 2.52
C PRO A 355 -14.86 5.32 2.98
N ASN A 356 -16.09 4.89 3.25
CA ASN A 356 -17.12 5.77 3.81
C ASN A 356 -16.72 6.20 5.24
N GLU A 357 -17.16 7.38 5.67
CA GLU A 357 -16.90 7.87 7.04
C GLU A 357 -17.39 6.94 8.16
N ASP A 358 -18.41 6.11 7.89
CA ASP A 358 -18.87 5.13 8.88
C ASP A 358 -17.86 3.99 9.09
N VAL A 359 -16.98 3.73 8.10
CA VAL A 359 -15.88 2.77 8.22
C VAL A 359 -14.94 3.18 9.33
N SER A 360 -14.37 4.36 9.20
CA SER A 360 -13.40 4.90 10.16
C SER A 360 -14.00 4.96 11.57
N LYS A 361 -15.24 5.45 11.70
CA LYS A 361 -15.93 5.57 13.00
C LYS A 361 -16.16 4.23 13.67
N THR A 362 -16.63 3.24 12.92
CA THR A 362 -16.96 1.92 13.49
C THR A 362 -15.71 1.20 13.99
N PHE A 363 -14.60 1.24 13.23
CA PHE A 363 -13.35 0.59 13.68
C PHE A 363 -12.66 1.37 14.81
N ALA A 364 -12.75 2.71 14.81
CA ALA A 364 -12.34 3.52 15.95
C ALA A 364 -13.14 3.18 17.21
N ASP A 365 -14.46 3.04 17.11
CA ASP A 365 -15.35 2.67 18.23
C ASP A 365 -15.22 1.19 18.62
N ALA A 366 -14.75 0.33 17.71
CA ALA A 366 -14.31 -1.03 18.02
C ALA A 366 -12.93 -1.05 18.72
N GLY A 367 -12.28 0.10 18.88
CA GLY A 367 -11.05 0.27 19.65
C GLY A 367 -9.75 0.17 18.86
N ILE A 368 -9.79 0.16 17.53
CA ILE A 368 -8.57 0.33 16.73
C ILE A 368 -8.14 1.79 16.82
N GLN A 369 -6.91 2.01 17.26
CA GLN A 369 -6.34 3.35 17.35
C GLN A 369 -5.26 3.59 16.30
N ILE A 370 -4.39 2.62 16.03
CA ILE A 370 -3.37 2.68 14.98
C ILE A 370 -3.68 1.62 13.93
N HIS A 371 -3.71 2.03 12.67
CA HIS A 371 -3.84 1.15 11.53
C HIS A 371 -2.79 1.48 10.45
N PHE A 372 -2.05 0.48 9.99
CA PHE A 372 -1.20 0.56 8.80
C PHE A 372 -1.89 -0.06 7.59
N GLY A 373 -2.12 0.74 6.55
CA GLY A 373 -2.72 0.33 5.28
C GLY A 373 -1.77 0.43 4.08
N GLY A 374 -2.20 -0.09 2.93
CA GLY A 374 -1.53 0.00 1.63
C GLY A 374 -2.55 0.27 0.52
N HIS A 375 -2.55 -0.54 -0.55
CA HIS A 375 -3.51 -0.59 -1.67
C HIS A 375 -3.47 0.59 -2.64
N MET A 376 -3.37 1.81 -2.12
CA MET A 376 -3.37 3.04 -2.93
C MET A 376 -1.97 3.40 -3.43
N HIS A 377 -0.93 2.74 -2.91
CA HIS A 377 0.49 2.98 -3.21
C HIS A 377 0.97 4.40 -2.83
N ILE A 378 0.33 5.03 -1.84
CA ILE A 378 0.61 6.41 -1.44
C ILE A 378 1.18 6.48 -0.03
N ASN A 379 1.99 7.51 0.21
CA ASN A 379 2.38 7.94 1.53
C ASN A 379 1.37 8.98 2.05
N ASP A 380 0.63 8.65 3.11
CA ASP A 380 -0.38 9.54 3.67
C ASP A 380 -0.71 9.16 5.14
N THR A 381 -1.36 10.06 5.88
CA THR A 381 -1.97 9.76 7.18
C THR A 381 -3.35 10.39 7.32
N GLY A 382 -4.38 9.57 7.47
CA GLY A 382 -5.74 10.00 7.78
C GLY A 382 -6.02 9.90 9.27
N VAL A 383 -6.67 10.93 9.85
CA VAL A 383 -7.10 10.92 11.27
C VAL A 383 -8.60 11.13 11.36
N ARG A 384 -9.27 10.28 12.15
CA ARG A 384 -10.71 10.38 12.40
C ARG A 384 -11.02 10.20 13.88
N ALA A 385 -11.71 11.19 14.44
CA ALA A 385 -12.26 11.11 15.79
C ALA A 385 -13.77 10.81 15.74
N THR A 386 -14.26 10.03 16.68
CA THR A 386 -15.69 9.70 16.81
C THR A 386 -16.36 10.58 17.84
N ALA A 387 -17.71 10.61 17.82
CA ALA A 387 -18.49 11.31 18.84
C ALA A 387 -18.27 10.75 20.26
N GLN A 388 -17.74 9.53 20.39
CA GLN A 388 -17.41 8.88 21.67
C GLN A 388 -16.01 9.25 22.18
N GLY A 389 -15.24 10.04 21.41
CA GLY A 389 -13.88 10.44 21.74
C GLY A 389 -12.81 9.41 21.35
N ASN A 390 -13.18 8.33 20.65
CA ASN A 390 -12.20 7.39 20.07
C ASN A 390 -11.54 8.03 18.85
N THR A 391 -10.27 7.72 18.58
CA THR A 391 -9.53 8.27 17.43
C THR A 391 -8.82 7.15 16.69
N LEU A 392 -8.92 7.15 15.36
CA LEU A 392 -8.20 6.26 14.46
C LEU A 392 -7.14 7.05 13.69
N PHE A 393 -5.90 6.61 13.79
CA PHE A 393 -4.76 7.02 12.96
C PHE A 393 -4.56 5.96 11.87
N ASN A 394 -4.96 6.28 10.64
CA ASN A 394 -4.77 5.43 9.47
C ASN A 394 -3.53 5.89 8.70
N ILE A 395 -2.43 5.16 8.87
CA ILE A 395 -1.15 5.43 8.24
C ILE A 395 -1.07 4.62 6.94
N GLN A 396 -1.04 5.31 5.80
CA GLN A 396 -0.81 4.66 4.50
C GLN A 396 0.69 4.44 4.31
N THR A 397 1.05 3.20 4.06
CA THR A 397 2.41 2.79 3.75
C THR A 397 2.56 2.87 2.23
N PRO A 398 3.50 3.69 1.70
CA PRO A 398 3.76 3.73 0.27
C PRO A 398 4.26 2.39 -0.26
N SER A 399 4.11 2.18 -1.56
CA SER A 399 4.58 0.97 -2.24
C SER A 399 6.05 1.11 -2.63
N LEU A 400 6.80 0.01 -2.60
CA LEU A 400 8.12 -0.05 -3.23
C LEU A 400 8.03 0.01 -4.76
N ALA A 401 6.87 -0.28 -5.35
CA ALA A 401 6.64 -0.37 -6.79
C ALA A 401 6.03 0.91 -7.39
N ALA A 402 5.98 2.02 -6.65
CA ALA A 402 5.43 3.29 -7.12
C ALA A 402 6.21 4.49 -6.56
N TYR A 403 5.96 5.68 -7.11
CA TYR A 403 6.56 6.91 -6.59
C TYR A 403 5.79 7.40 -5.34
N MET A 404 6.45 7.77 -4.24
CA MET A 404 7.88 7.65 -3.97
C MET A 404 8.16 6.30 -3.25
N PRO A 405 9.15 5.51 -3.70
CA PRO A 405 9.39 4.17 -3.16
C PRO A 405 9.89 4.29 -1.73
N ALA A 406 9.14 3.74 -0.78
CA ALA A 406 9.47 3.86 0.63
C ALA A 406 8.83 2.74 1.47
N TYR A 407 9.28 2.61 2.71
CA TYR A 407 8.65 1.78 3.73
C TYR A 407 8.53 2.56 5.05
N LYS A 408 7.74 2.06 6.00
CA LYS A 408 7.51 2.73 7.29
C LYS A 408 8.21 1.98 8.42
N ILE A 409 8.73 2.72 9.40
CA ILE A 409 9.21 2.17 10.68
C ILE A 409 8.34 2.74 11.78
N LEU A 410 7.72 1.86 12.58
CA LEU A 410 7.09 2.21 13.85
C LEU A 410 8.09 1.92 14.98
N THR A 411 8.46 2.93 15.75
CA THR A 411 9.22 2.80 17.00
C THR A 411 8.28 2.95 18.18
N ILE A 412 8.29 1.97 19.08
CA ILE A 412 7.43 1.94 20.26
C ILE A 412 8.23 2.48 21.45
N HIS A 413 7.83 3.65 21.97
CA HIS A 413 8.43 4.25 23.16
C HIS A 413 7.70 3.78 24.43
N SER A 414 6.39 3.57 24.34
CA SER A 414 5.56 2.96 25.38
C SER A 414 4.22 2.48 24.80
N ASN A 415 3.36 1.90 25.63
CA ASN A 415 1.98 1.58 25.24
C ASN A 415 1.13 2.81 24.89
N GLU A 416 1.58 4.02 25.25
CA GLU A 416 0.84 5.27 25.00
C GLU A 416 1.54 6.19 23.98
N ALA A 417 2.76 5.88 23.55
CA ALA A 417 3.56 6.76 22.71
C ALA A 417 4.35 5.97 21.67
N VAL A 418 4.14 6.33 20.42
CA VAL A 418 4.83 5.73 19.26
C VAL A 418 5.36 6.80 18.33
N GLU A 419 6.32 6.42 17.51
CA GLU A 419 6.95 7.26 16.50
C GLU A 419 6.96 6.52 15.16
N VAL A 420 6.70 7.24 14.08
CA VAL A 420 6.64 6.71 12.72
C VAL A 420 7.60 7.49 11.84
N GLU A 421 8.47 6.77 11.15
CA GLU A 421 9.42 7.30 10.18
C GLU A 421 9.17 6.66 8.81
N THR A 422 9.23 7.45 7.75
CA THR A 422 9.13 6.99 6.37
C THR A 422 10.50 6.99 5.74
N VAL A 423 10.97 5.81 5.36
CA VAL A 423 12.31 5.63 4.81
C VAL A 423 12.20 5.46 3.31
N VAL A 424 12.66 6.48 2.57
CA VAL A 424 12.74 6.44 1.10
C VAL A 424 13.80 5.45 0.66
N VAL A 425 13.44 4.58 -0.29
CA VAL A 425 14.32 3.60 -0.93
C VAL A 425 14.84 4.22 -2.22
N ASP A 426 15.86 5.06 -2.08
CA ASP A 426 16.40 5.89 -3.17
C ASP A 426 17.34 5.11 -4.11
N SER A 427 18.31 4.40 -3.54
CA SER A 427 19.40 3.73 -4.22
C SER A 427 19.20 2.22 -4.13
N VAL A 428 18.80 1.61 -5.24
CA VAL A 428 18.62 0.16 -5.34
C VAL A 428 19.72 -0.41 -6.23
N ALA A 429 20.54 -1.32 -5.70
CA ALA A 429 21.56 -1.97 -6.52
C ALA A 429 20.88 -2.78 -7.64
N LYS A 430 21.45 -2.71 -8.86
CA LYS A 430 21.05 -3.51 -10.04
C LYS A 430 19.65 -3.21 -10.63
N PHE A 431 18.93 -2.18 -10.17
CA PHE A 431 17.63 -1.82 -10.77
C PHE A 431 17.75 -1.59 -12.30
N ASN A 432 18.84 -0.94 -12.72
CA ASN A 432 19.14 -0.64 -14.12
C ASN A 432 19.67 -1.83 -14.92
N ASN A 433 19.89 -3.00 -14.32
CA ASN A 433 20.30 -4.20 -15.06
C ASN A 433 19.26 -4.62 -16.10
N LEU A 434 18.01 -4.15 -15.96
CA LEU A 434 16.93 -4.45 -16.89
C LEU A 434 16.88 -3.52 -18.11
N PHE A 435 17.57 -2.37 -18.09
CA PHE A 435 17.52 -1.39 -19.17
C PHE A 435 17.89 -1.94 -20.56
N PRO A 436 18.89 -2.83 -20.70
CA PRO A 436 19.19 -3.44 -21.99
C PRO A 436 18.02 -4.26 -22.59
N PHE A 437 17.10 -4.76 -21.77
CA PHE A 437 15.89 -5.41 -22.28
C PHE A 437 14.92 -4.38 -22.87
N TYR A 438 14.68 -3.28 -22.15
CA TYR A 438 13.77 -2.21 -22.58
C TYR A 438 14.29 -1.48 -23.83
N GLU A 439 15.61 -1.39 -24.03
CA GLU A 439 16.20 -0.91 -25.28
C GLU A 439 15.75 -1.72 -26.51
N LYS A 440 15.64 -3.05 -26.37
CA LYS A 440 15.13 -3.92 -27.44
C LYS A 440 13.65 -3.68 -27.72
N GLU A 441 12.85 -3.54 -26.67
CA GLU A 441 11.42 -3.17 -26.79
C GLU A 441 11.27 -1.81 -27.49
N TYR A 442 12.02 -0.80 -27.06
CA TYR A 442 11.98 0.54 -27.65
C TYR A 442 12.30 0.49 -29.15
N THR A 443 13.36 -0.24 -29.52
CA THR A 443 13.77 -0.40 -30.91
C THR A 443 12.67 -1.08 -31.73
N TYR A 444 12.01 -2.10 -31.17
CA TYR A 444 10.89 -2.76 -31.81
C TYR A 444 9.71 -1.80 -32.03
N LEU A 445 9.29 -1.07 -30.98
CA LEU A 445 8.18 -0.12 -31.04
C LEU A 445 8.44 1.05 -32.00
N GLN A 446 9.70 1.50 -32.07
CA GLN A 446 10.12 2.55 -32.99
C GLN A 446 10.01 2.08 -34.45
N ASN A 447 10.47 0.86 -34.74
CA ASN A 447 10.40 0.28 -36.08
C ASN A 447 8.97 -0.06 -36.52
N SER A 448 8.06 -0.30 -35.57
CA SER A 448 6.65 -0.54 -35.83
C SER A 448 5.80 0.75 -35.87
N GLU A 449 6.42 1.93 -35.81
CA GLU A 449 5.76 3.24 -35.78
C GLU A 449 4.64 3.36 -34.73
N ASN A 450 4.85 2.78 -33.54
CA ASN A 450 3.83 2.78 -32.49
C ASN A 450 3.57 4.20 -31.95
N SER A 451 2.33 4.68 -32.03
CA SER A 451 1.92 6.02 -31.60
C SER A 451 1.99 6.26 -30.09
N THR A 452 2.19 5.21 -29.30
CA THR A 452 2.23 5.24 -27.83
C THR A 452 3.59 4.88 -27.25
N ILE A 453 4.66 4.92 -28.07
CA ILE A 453 6.03 4.71 -27.60
C ILE A 453 6.34 5.60 -26.38
N TRP A 454 6.95 5.01 -25.36
CA TRP A 454 7.31 5.67 -24.12
C TRP A 454 8.57 6.53 -24.27
N ASN A 455 8.81 7.45 -23.34
CA ASN A 455 9.99 8.32 -23.41
C ASN A 455 11.28 7.57 -23.01
N LYS A 456 12.24 7.47 -23.94
CA LYS A 456 13.52 6.76 -23.72
C LYS A 456 14.36 7.30 -22.56
N ASP A 457 14.18 8.55 -22.18
CA ASP A 457 14.97 9.20 -21.13
C ASP A 457 14.84 8.53 -19.75
N ILE A 458 13.78 7.75 -19.50
CA ILE A 458 13.67 6.91 -18.28
C ILE A 458 14.85 5.94 -18.12
N LEU A 459 15.48 5.50 -19.22
CA LEU A 459 16.66 4.63 -19.15
C LEU A 459 17.95 5.37 -18.74
N LYS A 460 17.87 6.68 -18.51
CA LYS A 460 18.96 7.51 -17.98
C LYS A 460 18.84 7.74 -16.47
N SER A 461 17.84 7.16 -15.81
CA SER A 461 17.62 7.37 -14.38
C SER A 461 18.87 7.05 -13.56
N ALA A 462 19.24 7.98 -12.68
CA ALA A 462 20.47 7.89 -11.89
C ALA A 462 20.37 6.85 -10.76
N ASP A 463 19.19 6.78 -10.14
CA ASP A 463 18.87 5.88 -9.04
C ASP A 463 17.41 5.40 -9.15
N TYR A 464 16.94 4.66 -8.14
CA TYR A 464 15.61 4.08 -8.15
C TYR A 464 14.53 5.13 -7.91
N LYS A 465 14.77 6.13 -7.06
CA LYS A 465 13.85 7.25 -6.86
C LYS A 465 13.57 7.97 -8.18
N ASP A 466 14.63 8.34 -8.91
CA ASP A 466 14.53 8.96 -10.24
C ASP A 466 13.78 8.06 -11.24
N PHE A 467 14.03 6.75 -11.23
CA PHE A 467 13.29 5.80 -12.07
C PHE A 467 11.79 5.77 -11.77
N THR A 468 11.40 5.71 -10.49
CA THR A 468 9.98 5.75 -10.10
C THR A 468 9.32 7.10 -10.41
N GLU A 469 10.07 8.19 -10.37
CA GLU A 469 9.57 9.50 -10.75
C GLU A 469 9.30 9.61 -12.26
N TRP A 470 10.22 9.09 -13.08
CA TRP A 470 9.98 8.93 -14.51
C TRP A 470 8.78 8.04 -14.80
N HIS A 471 8.62 6.95 -14.04
CA HIS A 471 7.43 6.11 -14.12
C HIS A 471 6.15 6.91 -13.82
N LEU A 472 6.12 7.70 -12.74
CA LEU A 472 4.98 8.57 -12.43
C LEU A 472 4.71 9.57 -13.56
N LYS A 473 5.75 10.20 -14.11
CA LYS A 473 5.64 11.18 -15.19
C LYS A 473 5.00 10.59 -16.45
N GLU A 474 5.46 9.42 -16.87
CA GLU A 474 4.87 8.72 -18.01
C GLU A 474 3.47 8.19 -17.69
N LEU A 475 3.22 7.72 -16.47
CA LEU A 475 1.90 7.28 -16.03
C LEU A 475 0.86 8.42 -16.07
N VAL A 476 1.26 9.62 -15.65
CA VAL A 476 0.44 10.84 -15.77
C VAL A 476 0.12 11.10 -17.25
N ARG A 477 1.14 11.13 -18.11
CA ARG A 477 1.00 11.43 -19.54
C ARG A 477 0.16 10.39 -20.29
N LEU A 478 0.45 9.11 -20.09
CA LEU A 478 -0.09 7.98 -20.86
C LEU A 478 -1.45 7.51 -20.34
N ARG A 479 -1.70 7.63 -19.04
CA ARG A 479 -2.89 7.05 -18.41
C ARG A 479 -3.75 8.05 -17.66
N PHE A 480 -3.20 8.79 -16.70
CA PHE A 480 -4.06 9.57 -15.81
C PHE A 480 -4.70 10.77 -16.50
N LEU A 481 -3.95 11.57 -17.26
CA LEU A 481 -4.56 12.70 -17.98
C LEU A 481 -5.60 12.23 -19.00
N PRO A 482 -5.35 11.21 -19.85
CA PRO A 482 -6.36 10.75 -20.81
C PRO A 482 -7.59 10.09 -20.17
N LYS A 483 -7.44 9.43 -19.02
CA LYS A 483 -8.52 8.64 -18.42
C LYS A 483 -9.30 9.36 -17.31
N ASP A 484 -8.66 10.20 -16.51
CA ASP A 484 -9.26 10.77 -15.30
C ASP A 484 -9.67 12.23 -15.44
N PHE A 485 -8.99 13.02 -16.29
CA PHE A 485 -9.20 14.46 -16.35
C PHE A 485 -10.20 14.86 -17.45
N PRO A 486 -11.11 15.83 -17.21
CA PRO A 486 -11.96 16.38 -18.26
C PRO A 486 -11.13 17.07 -19.35
N VAL A 487 -11.40 16.74 -20.62
CA VAL A 487 -10.66 17.28 -21.79
C VAL A 487 -10.69 18.81 -21.82
N GLU A 488 -11.85 19.42 -21.55
CA GLU A 488 -12.00 20.88 -21.51
C GLU A 488 -11.15 21.54 -20.42
N PHE A 489 -11.05 20.90 -19.24
CA PHE A 489 -10.24 21.40 -18.13
C PHE A 489 -8.74 21.31 -18.46
N LEU A 490 -8.30 20.20 -19.06
CA LEU A 490 -6.92 20.10 -19.53
C LEU A 490 -6.61 21.18 -20.57
N GLY A 491 -7.51 21.38 -21.53
CA GLY A 491 -7.38 22.41 -22.55
C GLY A 491 -7.25 23.83 -22.01
N SER A 492 -7.83 24.12 -20.84
CA SER A 492 -7.79 25.44 -20.22
C SER A 492 -6.56 25.71 -19.37
N ILE A 493 -5.85 24.67 -18.89
CA ILE A 493 -4.76 24.86 -17.91
C ILE A 493 -3.37 24.40 -18.40
N VAL A 494 -3.26 23.28 -19.13
CA VAL A 494 -1.96 22.58 -19.28
C VAL A 494 -0.89 23.39 -20.01
N LYS A 495 -1.29 24.28 -20.92
CA LYS A 495 -0.37 25.10 -21.73
C LYS A 495 -0.11 26.50 -21.15
N LEU A 496 -0.88 26.91 -20.16
CA LEU A 496 -0.70 28.22 -19.53
C LEU A 496 0.55 28.20 -18.66
N SER A 497 1.36 29.24 -18.75
CA SER A 497 2.46 29.42 -17.80
C SER A 497 1.91 29.72 -16.41
N GLY A 498 2.72 29.51 -15.37
CA GLY A 498 2.37 29.94 -14.01
C GLY A 498 2.01 31.42 -13.94
N LYS A 499 2.65 32.25 -14.78
CA LYS A 499 2.37 33.68 -14.91
C LYS A 499 0.98 33.93 -15.49
N ASP A 500 0.62 33.24 -16.56
CA ASP A 500 -0.72 33.35 -17.15
C ASP A 500 -1.79 32.96 -16.13
N LEU A 501 -1.56 31.86 -15.39
CA LEU A 501 -2.46 31.39 -14.34
C LEU A 501 -2.60 32.39 -13.19
N LEU A 502 -1.50 33.01 -12.76
CA LEU A 502 -1.50 34.03 -11.71
C LEU A 502 -2.23 35.32 -12.13
N LEU A 503 -2.22 35.64 -13.43
CA LEU A 503 -2.80 36.86 -14.00
C LEU A 503 -4.19 36.67 -14.61
N LEU A 504 -4.80 35.48 -14.52
CA LEU A 504 -6.09 35.16 -15.15
C LEU A 504 -7.20 36.22 -14.94
N ASN A 505 -7.25 36.85 -13.77
CA ASN A 505 -8.19 37.93 -13.44
C ASN A 505 -7.52 39.10 -12.70
N LYS A 506 -6.21 39.30 -12.87
CA LYS A 506 -5.43 40.33 -12.17
C LYS A 506 -4.38 40.93 -13.08
N ASN A 507 -4.02 42.18 -12.84
CA ASN A 507 -2.82 42.79 -13.43
C ASN A 507 -1.61 42.69 -12.51
N VAL A 508 -0.40 42.86 -13.06
CA VAL A 508 0.87 42.77 -12.31
C VAL A 508 0.90 43.72 -11.11
N SER A 509 0.43 44.96 -11.28
CA SER A 509 0.38 45.96 -10.20
C SER A 509 -0.48 45.53 -9.01
N GLU A 510 -1.48 44.66 -9.22
CA GLU A 510 -2.37 44.17 -8.17
C GLU A 510 -1.72 43.06 -7.31
N ILE A 511 -0.64 42.43 -7.80
CA ILE A 511 0.05 41.32 -7.13
C ILE A 511 1.46 41.66 -6.66
N GLU A 512 2.04 42.79 -7.08
CA GLU A 512 3.40 43.21 -6.70
C GLU A 512 3.66 43.16 -5.19
N THR A 513 2.71 43.67 -4.39
CA THR A 513 2.84 43.65 -2.92
C THR A 513 2.85 42.21 -2.37
N GLN A 514 2.04 41.31 -2.96
CA GLN A 514 1.99 39.90 -2.55
C GLN A 514 3.26 39.14 -2.95
N LEU A 515 3.79 39.43 -4.14
CA LEU A 515 5.06 38.87 -4.62
C LEU A 515 6.22 39.25 -3.70
N LEU A 516 6.35 40.55 -3.37
CA LEU A 516 7.38 41.05 -2.44
C LEU A 516 7.25 40.42 -1.05
N ALA A 517 6.03 40.33 -0.51
CA ALA A 517 5.78 39.72 0.80
C ALA A 517 6.17 38.24 0.87
N ASN A 518 6.15 37.52 -0.26
CA ASN A 518 6.51 36.11 -0.36
C ASN A 518 7.96 35.88 -0.85
N ASN A 519 8.73 36.95 -1.09
CA ASN A 519 10.06 36.89 -1.70
C ASN A 519 10.06 36.17 -3.06
N LEU A 520 9.08 36.52 -3.91
CA LEU A 520 8.88 36.01 -5.27
C LEU A 520 8.92 37.15 -6.27
N THR A 521 9.26 36.83 -7.53
CA THR A 521 9.12 37.74 -8.67
C THR A 521 8.20 37.13 -9.73
N ILE A 522 7.73 37.95 -10.69
CA ILE A 522 6.89 37.43 -11.77
C ILE A 522 7.62 36.40 -12.65
N GLN A 523 8.94 36.53 -12.80
CA GLN A 523 9.77 35.60 -13.57
C GLN A 523 9.79 34.19 -12.95
N ASP A 524 9.60 34.07 -11.63
CA ASP A 524 9.54 32.77 -10.98
C ASP A 524 8.41 31.90 -11.56
N PHE A 525 7.29 32.54 -11.93
CA PHE A 525 6.10 31.91 -12.50
C PHE A 525 6.20 31.60 -13.99
N GLU A 526 7.23 32.10 -14.68
CA GLU A 526 7.47 31.81 -16.11
C GLU A 526 8.18 30.46 -16.31
N SER A 527 8.77 29.90 -15.24
CA SER A 527 9.56 28.65 -15.26
C SER A 527 8.74 27.35 -15.32
N TRP A 528 7.42 27.44 -15.35
CA TRP A 528 6.53 26.29 -15.31
C TRP A 528 5.17 26.56 -15.94
N THR A 529 4.45 25.48 -16.19
CA THR A 529 3.14 25.43 -16.86
C THR A 529 2.10 24.71 -16.02
N GLY A 530 0.82 24.84 -16.36
CA GLY A 530 -0.24 24.07 -15.73
C GLY A 530 -0.02 22.56 -15.78
N TYR A 531 0.70 22.04 -16.78
CA TYR A 531 1.14 20.64 -16.79
C TYR A 531 2.05 20.30 -15.60
N ASP A 532 3.05 21.15 -15.32
CA ASP A 532 3.97 20.95 -14.19
C ASP A 532 3.23 21.00 -12.85
N MET A 533 2.25 21.91 -12.71
CA MET A 533 1.39 21.94 -11.53
C MET A 533 0.58 20.65 -11.37
N ILE A 534 0.03 20.09 -12.45
CA ILE A 534 -0.69 18.81 -12.37
C ILE A 534 0.27 17.65 -12.03
N PHE A 535 1.48 17.65 -12.59
CA PHE A 535 2.48 16.64 -12.25
C PHE A 535 2.89 16.72 -10.77
N ASP A 536 3.15 17.93 -10.26
CA ASP A 536 3.47 18.15 -8.85
C ASP A 536 2.28 17.84 -7.93
N TYR A 537 1.03 18.00 -8.39
CA TYR A 537 -0.14 17.46 -7.68
C TYR A 537 -0.08 15.94 -7.54
N TYR A 538 0.32 15.21 -8.59
CA TYR A 538 0.50 13.76 -8.48
C TYR A 538 1.67 13.38 -7.58
N ARG A 539 2.75 14.17 -7.53
CA ARG A 539 3.82 13.97 -6.55
C ARG A 539 3.29 14.14 -5.12
N LEU A 540 2.57 15.22 -4.84
CA LEU A 540 1.92 15.47 -3.54
C LEU A 540 0.95 14.35 -3.18
N ARG A 541 0.06 13.97 -4.09
CA ARG A 541 -0.91 12.90 -3.84
C ARG A 541 -0.25 11.54 -3.56
N SER A 542 0.92 11.28 -4.14
CA SER A 542 1.57 9.97 -4.00
C SER A 542 2.55 9.90 -2.84
N ALA A 543 3.22 11.02 -2.52
CA ALA A 543 4.32 11.05 -1.56
C ALA A 543 4.11 12.05 -0.40
N ASP A 544 3.08 12.90 -0.46
CA ASP A 544 2.72 13.92 0.54
C ASP A 544 3.94 14.74 0.98
N GLU A 545 4.32 14.72 2.27
CA GLU A 545 5.43 15.51 2.80
C GLU A 545 6.77 15.21 2.11
N LEU A 546 6.95 13.99 1.58
CA LEU A 546 8.16 13.60 0.85
C LEU A 546 8.28 14.30 -0.50
N ALA A 547 7.18 14.78 -1.09
CA ALA A 547 7.22 15.55 -2.33
C ALA A 547 7.67 17.01 -2.11
N VAL A 548 7.56 17.53 -0.89
CA VAL A 548 7.86 18.95 -0.60
C VAL A 548 9.30 19.35 -0.95
N PRO A 549 10.34 18.56 -0.62
CA PRO A 549 11.71 18.86 -1.04
C PRO A 549 11.92 18.77 -2.55
N GLU A 550 11.23 17.85 -3.23
CA GLU A 550 11.35 17.62 -4.69
C GLU A 550 10.68 18.74 -5.51
N ILE A 551 9.56 19.28 -5.01
CA ILE A 551 8.85 20.41 -5.63
C ILE A 551 9.53 21.73 -5.26
N GLY A 552 9.98 21.84 -4.01
CA GLY A 552 10.60 23.03 -3.45
C GLY A 552 9.60 24.02 -2.88
N THR A 553 9.90 24.55 -1.69
CA THR A 553 9.03 25.48 -0.94
C THR A 553 8.72 26.76 -1.73
N LYS A 554 9.64 27.24 -2.57
CA LYS A 554 9.41 28.40 -3.44
C LYS A 554 8.35 28.11 -4.49
N ARG A 555 8.33 26.91 -5.09
CA ARG A 555 7.33 26.51 -6.09
C ARG A 555 5.97 26.27 -5.44
N LEU A 556 5.91 25.63 -4.27
CA LEU A 556 4.67 25.46 -3.51
C LEU A 556 4.01 26.81 -3.14
N LYS A 557 4.79 27.82 -2.76
CA LYS A 557 4.27 29.18 -2.54
C LYS A 557 3.69 29.80 -3.82
N GLN A 558 4.31 29.57 -4.97
CA GLN A 558 3.76 30.01 -6.26
C GLN A 558 2.42 29.32 -6.56
N TYR A 559 2.33 28.00 -6.33
CA TYR A 559 1.06 27.27 -6.49
C TYR A 559 -0.02 27.77 -5.54
N GLN A 560 0.32 28.09 -4.29
CA GLN A 560 -0.62 28.69 -3.35
C GLN A 560 -1.18 30.02 -3.88
N MET A 561 -0.32 30.92 -4.36
CA MET A 561 -0.76 32.20 -4.96
C MET A 561 -1.64 32.00 -6.19
N VAL A 562 -1.33 31.01 -7.03
CA VAL A 562 -2.16 30.66 -8.18
C VAL A 562 -3.50 30.10 -7.72
N CYS A 563 -3.54 29.21 -6.72
CA CYS A 563 -4.79 28.69 -6.16
C CYS A 563 -5.69 29.80 -5.61
N ASP A 564 -5.14 30.84 -4.98
CA ASP A 564 -5.91 31.99 -4.50
C ASP A 564 -6.59 32.78 -5.64
N VAL A 565 -5.99 32.80 -6.82
CA VAL A 565 -6.56 33.40 -8.04
C VAL A 565 -7.60 32.48 -8.65
N LEU A 566 -7.27 31.20 -8.83
CA LEU A 566 -8.17 30.19 -9.41
C LEU A 566 -9.43 29.99 -8.57
N GLY A 567 -9.33 30.06 -7.24
CA GLY A 567 -10.46 29.96 -6.31
C GLY A 567 -11.48 31.10 -6.44
N LYS A 568 -11.15 32.17 -7.17
CA LYS A 568 -12.02 33.31 -7.48
C LYS A 568 -12.38 33.41 -8.96
N ALA A 569 -12.00 32.42 -9.77
CA ALA A 569 -12.32 32.39 -11.18
C ALA A 569 -13.83 32.22 -11.41
N SER A 570 -14.32 32.69 -12.55
CA SER A 570 -15.69 32.43 -13.01
C SER A 570 -15.89 30.97 -13.44
N ASP A 571 -14.82 30.29 -13.86
CA ASP A 571 -14.85 28.86 -14.20
C ASP A 571 -14.85 28.00 -12.92
N ALA A 572 -15.96 27.32 -12.69
CA ALA A 572 -16.14 26.42 -11.55
C ALA A 572 -15.11 25.28 -11.49
N LYS A 573 -14.59 24.81 -12.64
CA LYS A 573 -13.58 23.75 -12.68
C LYS A 573 -12.24 24.23 -12.14
N LEU A 574 -11.85 25.47 -12.43
CA LEU A 574 -10.65 26.11 -11.86
C LEU A 574 -10.79 26.30 -10.34
N VAL A 575 -11.98 26.67 -9.88
CA VAL A 575 -12.28 26.78 -8.45
C VAL A 575 -12.15 25.41 -7.77
N LEU A 576 -12.71 24.34 -8.34
CA LEU A 576 -12.57 22.98 -7.81
C LEU A 576 -11.10 22.53 -7.78
N TRP A 577 -10.36 22.74 -8.87
CA TRP A 577 -8.94 22.43 -8.93
C TRP A 577 -8.14 23.12 -7.82
N SER A 578 -8.40 24.41 -7.58
CA SER A 578 -7.72 25.15 -6.50
C SER A 578 -7.96 24.55 -5.12
N LYS A 579 -9.19 24.07 -4.85
CA LYS A 579 -9.55 23.44 -3.57
C LYS A 579 -8.85 22.09 -3.40
N ILE A 580 -8.88 21.26 -4.45
CA ILE A 580 -8.23 19.94 -4.46
C ILE A 580 -6.73 20.09 -4.23
N PHE A 581 -6.08 20.96 -5.00
CA PHE A 581 -4.64 21.19 -4.86
C PHE A 581 -4.28 21.72 -3.48
N TYR A 582 -5.06 22.66 -2.95
CA TYR A 582 -4.80 23.22 -1.62
C TYR A 582 -4.90 22.17 -0.51
N LYS A 583 -5.93 21.30 -0.56
CA LYS A 583 -6.09 20.21 0.40
C LYS A 583 -4.90 19.24 0.37
N ALA A 584 -4.43 18.87 -0.82
CA ALA A 584 -3.24 18.02 -1.01
C ALA A 584 -1.92 18.62 -0.49
N THR A 585 -1.89 19.90 -0.08
CA THR A 585 -0.72 20.53 0.56
C THR A 585 -0.86 20.66 2.08
N LYS A 586 -1.96 20.15 2.64
CA LYS A 586 -2.38 20.35 4.04
C LYS A 586 -2.67 19.05 4.78
N GLY A 587 -2.14 17.94 4.29
CA GLY A 587 -2.25 16.63 4.93
C GLY A 587 -1.70 16.59 6.36
N GLN A 588 -2.05 15.51 7.05
CA GLN A 588 -1.47 15.21 8.35
C GLN A 588 0.02 14.87 8.21
N PRO A 589 0.77 14.81 9.31
CA PRO A 589 2.16 14.36 9.26
C PRO A 589 2.23 12.96 8.65
N SER A 590 3.09 12.77 7.65
CA SER A 590 3.26 11.51 6.94
C SER A 590 4.71 11.11 6.76
N ASN A 591 5.70 12.00 6.93
CA ASN A 591 7.11 11.64 6.85
C ASN A 591 7.67 11.11 8.18
N HIS A 592 7.86 11.99 9.18
CA HIS A 592 8.42 11.67 10.49
C HIS A 592 7.62 12.35 11.60
N PHE A 593 6.95 11.54 12.44
CA PHE A 593 6.00 12.05 13.42
C PHE A 593 5.86 11.12 14.63
N LYS A 594 5.30 11.66 15.71
CA LYS A 594 4.92 10.90 16.91
C LYS A 594 3.41 10.92 17.11
N ILE A 595 2.88 9.83 17.66
CA ILE A 595 1.49 9.73 18.11
C ILE A 595 1.48 9.48 19.61
N ASN A 596 0.72 10.31 20.32
CA ASN A 596 0.34 10.06 21.71
C ASN A 596 -1.07 9.44 21.73
N LEU A 597 -1.12 8.15 22.04
CA LEU A 597 -2.33 7.33 22.07
C LEU A 597 -3.21 7.63 23.29
N LYS A 598 -2.69 8.31 24.30
CA LYS A 598 -3.52 8.74 25.44
C LYS A 598 -4.25 10.05 25.18
N THR A 599 -3.57 11.00 24.54
CA THR A 599 -4.13 12.32 24.24
C THR A 599 -4.75 12.40 22.85
N ASN A 600 -4.62 11.35 22.03
CA ASN A 600 -5.05 11.31 20.63
C ASN A 600 -4.41 12.42 19.79
N GLN A 601 -3.13 12.70 20.00
CA GLN A 601 -2.40 13.75 19.30
C GLN A 601 -1.35 13.16 18.35
N ILE A 602 -1.21 13.79 17.19
CA ILE A 602 -0.16 13.53 16.20
C ILE A 602 0.67 14.81 16.02
N GLU A 603 1.99 14.68 16.05
CA GLU A 603 2.91 15.82 15.96
C GLU A 603 4.09 15.48 15.05
N ARG A 604 4.42 16.41 14.15
CA ARG A 604 5.63 16.34 13.31
C ARG A 604 6.86 16.34 14.21
N ILE A 605 7.83 15.48 13.90
CA ILE A 605 9.17 15.61 14.43
C ILE A 605 9.94 16.43 13.40
N ALA A 606 10.49 17.56 13.81
CA ALA A 606 11.30 18.38 12.91
C ALA A 606 12.53 17.56 12.50
N SER A 607 12.65 17.29 11.20
CA SER A 607 13.79 16.60 10.60
C SER A 607 15.03 17.48 10.48
#